data_AF-A0A1I2GGK3-F1
#
_entry.id   AF-A0A1I2GGK3-F1
#
_cell.length_a   1.000
_cell.length_b   1.000
_cell.length_c   1.000
_cell.angle_alpha   90.00
_cell.angle_beta   90.00
_cell.angle_gamma   90.00
#
_symmetry.space_group_name_H-M   'P 1'
#
loop_
_entity.id
_entity.type
_entity.pdbx_description
1 polymer ?
#
loop_
_entity_poly.entity_id
_entity_poly.type
_entity_poly.pdbx_seq_one_letter_code
_entity_poly.pdbx_strand_id
1 'polypeptide(L)'
;MDFINLGLWTTYILFFIAVGAAVILPIIYSLSDPKSLVGVGISVAALLILFFISYVLSSDEITNPKAAAVYNVTPGGAKLIGGSLIMMYLLFFGAIIGVAVNEVVKFFK
;
A
#
# COMPACT_ATOMS: atom_id res chain seq x y z
N MET A 1 9.24 -31.77 -3.44
CA MET A 1 9.11 -30.31 -3.23
C MET A 1 10.46 -29.69 -3.51
N ASP A 2 10.59 -28.95 -4.60
CA ASP A 2 11.84 -28.28 -4.94
C ASP A 2 12.13 -27.16 -3.92
N PHE A 3 13.42 -26.82 -3.73
CA PHE A 3 13.85 -25.79 -2.78
C PHE A 3 13.12 -24.44 -3.01
N ILE A 4 12.83 -24.12 -4.27
CA ILE A 4 12.06 -22.93 -4.67
C ILE A 4 10.63 -22.98 -4.13
N ASN A 5 9.97 -24.14 -4.21
CA ASN A 5 8.61 -24.32 -3.71
C ASN A 5 8.56 -24.25 -2.18
N LEU A 6 9.58 -24.76 -1.49
CA LEU A 6 9.70 -24.66 -0.04
C LEU A 6 9.88 -23.21 0.41
N GLY A 7 10.79 -22.47 -0.22
CA GLY A 7 11.01 -21.05 0.07
C GLY A 7 9.78 -20.18 -0.17
N LEU A 8 9.03 -20.44 -1.26
CA LEU A 8 7.77 -19.74 -1.56
C LEU A 8 6.71 -20.00 -0.48
N TRP A 9 6.50 -21.26 -0.10
CA TRP A 9 5.51 -21.62 0.92
C TRP A 9 5.85 -21.02 2.28
N THR A 10 7.12 -21.06 2.69
CA THR A 10 7.59 -20.45 3.93
C THR A 10 7.38 -18.93 3.92
N THR A 11 7.68 -18.27 2.80
CA THR A 11 7.47 -16.82 2.66
C THR A 11 6.00 -16.45 2.75
N TYR A 12 5.11 -17.20 2.10
CA TYR A 12 3.67 -16.95 2.19
C TYR A 12 3.13 -17.12 3.61
N ILE A 13 3.52 -18.19 4.32
CA ILE A 13 3.11 -18.38 5.73
C ILE A 13 3.57 -17.20 6.59
N LEU A 14 4.87 -16.85 6.51
CA LEU A 14 5.44 -15.75 7.28
C LEU A 14 4.79 -14.41 6.93
N PHE A 15 4.51 -14.16 5.66
CA PHE A 15 3.82 -12.95 5.20
C PHE A 15 2.43 -12.84 5.84
N PHE A 16 1.62 -13.91 5.79
CA PHE A 16 0.29 -13.88 6.39
C PHE A 16 0.32 -13.73 7.92
N ILE A 17 1.29 -14.36 8.60
CA ILE A 17 1.50 -14.15 10.05
C ILE A 17 1.87 -12.69 10.34
N ALA A 18 2.79 -12.11 9.58
CA ALA A 18 3.24 -10.74 9.76
C ALA A 18 2.10 -9.74 9.52
N VAL A 19 1.34 -9.91 8.44
CA VAL A 19 0.16 -9.08 8.15
C VAL A 19 -0.88 -9.23 9.26
N GLY A 20 -1.16 -10.45 9.72
CA GLY A 20 -2.06 -10.71 10.83
C GLY A 20 -1.62 -10.00 12.11
N ALA A 21 -0.36 -10.15 12.51
CA ALA A 21 0.19 -9.50 13.70
C ALA A 21 0.17 -7.96 13.58
N ALA A 22 0.50 -7.42 12.41
CA ALA A 22 0.52 -5.99 12.13
C ALA A 22 -0.88 -5.34 12.22
N VAL A 23 -1.96 -6.12 12.07
CA VAL A 23 -3.34 -5.63 12.23
C VAL A 23 -3.86 -5.93 13.63
N ILE A 24 -3.68 -7.16 14.13
CA ILE A 24 -4.26 -7.63 15.40
C ILE A 24 -3.61 -6.93 16.60
N LEU A 25 -2.27 -6.81 16.62
CA LEU A 25 -1.59 -6.22 17.77
C LEU A 25 -1.97 -4.76 18.00
N PRO A 26 -1.95 -3.86 17.00
CA PRO A 26 -2.39 -2.49 17.19
C PRO A 26 -3.84 -2.39 17.67
N ILE A 27 -4.74 -3.25 17.20
CA ILE A 27 -6.14 -3.27 17.64
C ILE A 27 -6.22 -3.62 19.13
N ILE A 28 -5.53 -4.68 19.58
CA ILE A 28 -5.50 -5.07 21.00
C ILE A 28 -4.97 -3.91 21.87
N TYR A 29 -3.87 -3.29 21.47
CA TYR A 29 -3.30 -2.15 22.21
C TYR A 29 -4.22 -0.92 22.20
N SER A 30 -4.91 -0.68 21.09
CA SER A 30 -5.83 0.44 20.94
C SER A 30 -7.09 0.32 21.80
N LEU A 31 -7.45 -0.88 22.27
CA LEU A 31 -8.56 -1.06 23.22
C LEU A 31 -8.25 -0.46 24.61
N SER A 32 -6.97 -0.36 24.97
CA SER A 32 -6.54 0.27 26.23
C SER A 32 -6.44 1.79 26.13
N ASP A 33 -6.23 2.34 24.93
CA ASP A 33 -6.24 3.78 24.66
C ASP A 33 -7.01 4.09 23.36
N PRO A 34 -8.34 4.26 23.44
CA PRO A 34 -9.18 4.45 22.25
C PRO A 34 -8.89 5.75 21.49
N LYS A 35 -8.19 6.72 22.09
CA LYS A 35 -7.78 7.94 21.36
C LYS A 35 -6.71 7.63 20.31
N SER A 36 -5.83 6.67 20.58
CA SER A 36 -4.83 6.22 19.60
C SER A 36 -5.47 5.61 18.36
N LEU A 37 -6.60 4.92 18.53
CA LEU A 37 -7.36 4.30 17.44
C LEU A 37 -7.93 5.33 16.46
N VAL A 38 -8.34 6.50 16.95
CA VAL A 38 -8.86 7.59 16.11
C VAL A 38 -7.79 8.09 15.15
N GLY A 39 -6.55 8.28 15.63
CA GLY A 39 -5.42 8.70 14.79
C GLY A 39 -5.10 7.68 13.69
N VAL A 40 -5.13 6.39 14.03
CA VAL A 40 -4.95 5.29 13.05
C VAL A 40 -6.13 5.24 12.07
N GLY A 41 -7.37 5.41 12.53
CA GLY A 41 -8.54 5.44 11.67
C GLY A 41 -8.49 6.57 10.65
N ILE A 42 -8.06 7.77 11.07
CA ILE A 42 -7.90 8.92 10.18
C ILE A 42 -6.82 8.66 9.13
N SER A 43 -5.67 8.09 9.51
CA SER A 43 -4.60 7.80 8.56
C SER A 43 -4.98 6.72 7.55
N VAL A 44 -5.66 5.64 7.99
CA VAL A 44 -6.19 4.61 7.09
C VAL A 44 -7.24 5.18 6.15
N ALA A 45 -8.17 6.02 6.65
CA ALA A 45 -9.16 6.68 5.82
C ALA A 45 -8.52 7.60 4.76
N ALA A 46 -7.49 8.36 5.14
CA ALA A 46 -6.75 9.19 4.19
C ALA A 46 -6.06 8.36 3.09
N LEU A 47 -5.46 7.21 3.44
CA LEU A 47 -4.86 6.29 2.46
C LEU A 47 -5.92 5.70 1.52
N LEU A 48 -7.08 5.32 2.03
CA LEU A 48 -8.19 4.82 1.20
C LEU A 48 -8.67 5.88 0.21
N ILE A 49 -8.87 7.12 0.67
CA ILE A 49 -9.27 8.24 -0.21
C ILE A 49 -8.21 8.46 -1.29
N LEU A 50 -6.93 8.47 -0.91
CA LEU A 50 -5.83 8.63 -1.86
C LEU A 50 -5.77 7.49 -2.89
N PHE A 51 -6.01 6.25 -2.45
CA PHE A 51 -6.11 5.09 -3.33
C PHE A 51 -7.28 5.25 -4.32
N PHE A 52 -8.46 5.65 -3.85
CA PHE A 52 -9.61 5.88 -4.74
C PHE A 52 -9.33 6.95 -5.79
N ILE A 53 -8.71 8.06 -5.39
CA ILE A 53 -8.29 9.11 -6.34
C ILE A 53 -7.32 8.52 -7.37
N SER A 54 -6.30 7.80 -6.91
CA SER A 54 -5.29 7.18 -7.79
C SER A 54 -5.90 6.14 -8.73
N TYR A 55 -6.85 5.33 -8.24
CA TYR A 55 -7.57 4.33 -9.01
C TYR A 55 -8.45 4.95 -10.09
N VAL A 56 -9.15 6.06 -9.79
CA VAL A 56 -9.96 6.79 -10.77
C VAL A 56 -9.09 7.47 -11.83
N LEU A 57 -7.92 8.00 -11.44
CA LEU A 57 -6.94 8.58 -12.37
C LEU A 57 -6.27 7.53 -13.25
N SER A 58 -6.20 6.28 -12.82
CA SER A 58 -5.59 5.21 -13.60
C SER A 58 -6.45 4.82 -14.80
N SER A 59 -5.81 4.73 -15.96
CA SER A 59 -6.39 4.14 -17.16
C SER A 59 -6.56 2.62 -17.01
N ASP A 60 -7.56 2.07 -17.70
CA ASP A 60 -7.79 0.64 -17.89
C ASP A 60 -7.21 0.13 -19.23
N GLU A 61 -6.54 0.99 -19.98
CA GLU A 61 -5.93 0.67 -21.26
C GLU A 61 -4.78 -0.33 -21.13
N ILE A 62 -4.86 -1.37 -21.96
CA ILE A 62 -3.84 -2.40 -22.07
C ILE A 62 -2.96 -2.06 -23.28
N THR A 63 -1.82 -1.41 -23.02
CA THR A 63 -0.88 -0.99 -24.09
C THR A 63 -0.24 -2.16 -24.82
N ASN A 64 -0.09 -3.32 -24.16
CA ASN A 64 0.48 -4.53 -24.77
C ASN A 64 -0.50 -5.71 -24.67
N PRO A 65 -1.39 -5.88 -25.67
CA PRO A 65 -2.40 -6.94 -25.65
C PRO A 65 -1.80 -8.35 -25.68
N LYS A 66 -0.59 -8.53 -26.23
CA LYS A 66 0.10 -9.83 -26.22
C LYS A 66 0.58 -10.21 -24.82
N ALA A 67 1.16 -9.25 -24.08
CA ALA A 67 1.57 -9.47 -22.70
C ALA A 67 0.34 -9.69 -21.79
N ALA A 68 -0.74 -8.93 -21.98
CA ALA A 68 -1.95 -9.10 -21.19
C ALA A 68 -2.61 -10.47 -21.38
N ALA A 69 -2.57 -11.05 -22.58
CA ALA A 69 -3.05 -12.40 -22.82
C ALA A 69 -2.19 -13.47 -22.09
N VAL A 70 -0.88 -13.27 -22.00
CA VAL A 70 0.02 -14.17 -21.27
C VAL A 70 -0.20 -14.10 -19.76
N TYR A 71 -0.40 -12.90 -19.22
CA TYR A 71 -0.59 -12.67 -17.79
C TYR A 71 -2.07 -12.65 -17.34
N ASN A 72 -3.01 -12.93 -18.24
CA ASN A 72 -4.46 -12.85 -18.00
C ASN A 72 -4.89 -11.52 -17.35
N VAL A 73 -4.27 -10.41 -17.78
CA VAL A 73 -4.56 -9.08 -17.24
C VAL A 73 -5.89 -8.58 -17.80
N THR A 74 -6.89 -8.48 -16.94
CA THR A 74 -8.16 -7.86 -17.25
C THR A 74 -8.04 -6.32 -17.21
N PRO A 75 -8.94 -5.57 -17.86
CA PRO A 75 -8.96 -4.10 -17.75
C PRO A 75 -9.04 -3.62 -16.29
N GLY A 76 -9.79 -4.34 -15.45
CA GLY A 76 -9.86 -4.09 -14.00
C GLY A 76 -8.51 -4.32 -13.30
N GLY A 77 -7.78 -5.37 -13.68
CA GLY A 77 -6.43 -5.65 -13.18
C GLY A 77 -5.43 -4.58 -13.59
N ALA A 78 -5.47 -4.13 -14.85
CA ALA A 78 -4.62 -3.03 -15.34
C ALA A 78 -4.85 -1.74 -14.56
N LYS A 79 -6.13 -1.39 -14.32
CA LYS A 79 -6.51 -0.21 -13.52
C LYS A 79 -6.08 -0.30 -12.06
N LEU A 80 -6.13 -1.50 -11.46
CA LEU A 80 -5.63 -1.74 -10.10
C LEU A 80 -4.11 -1.54 -10.02
N ILE A 81 -3.37 -2.08 -10.98
CA ILE A 81 -1.91 -1.96 -11.05
C ILE A 81 -1.52 -0.49 -11.27
N GLY A 82 -2.12 0.19 -12.24
CA GLY A 82 -1.84 1.62 -12.49
C GLY A 82 -2.22 2.50 -11.31
N GLY A 83 -3.37 2.27 -10.68
CA GLY A 83 -3.83 3.03 -9.52
C GLY A 83 -2.92 2.85 -8.30
N SER A 84 -2.46 1.63 -8.05
CA SER A 84 -1.49 1.35 -6.97
C SER A 84 -0.11 1.94 -7.26
N LEU A 85 0.31 1.98 -8.53
CA LEU A 85 1.58 2.60 -8.93
C LEU A 85 1.54 4.13 -8.78
N ILE A 86 0.44 4.78 -9.18
CA ILE A 86 0.21 6.22 -8.98
C ILE A 86 0.23 6.55 -7.47
N MET A 87 -0.49 5.76 -6.66
CA MET A 87 -0.51 5.95 -5.21
C MET A 87 0.90 5.82 -4.60
N MET A 88 1.68 4.82 -5.03
CA MET A 88 3.06 4.64 -4.61
C MET A 88 3.91 5.88 -4.92
N TYR A 89 3.82 6.44 -6.13
CA TYR A 89 4.58 7.64 -6.48
C TYR A 89 4.18 8.85 -5.64
N LEU A 90 2.87 9.06 -5.41
CA LEU A 90 2.38 10.15 -4.57
C LEU A 90 2.92 10.05 -3.14
N LEU A 91 2.88 8.84 -2.56
CA LEU A 91 3.41 8.62 -1.22
C LEU A 91 4.94 8.76 -1.16
N PHE A 92 5.65 8.27 -2.17
CA PHE A 92 7.11 8.33 -2.23
C PHE A 92 7.61 9.78 -2.31
N PHE A 93 7.13 10.56 -3.28
CA PHE A 93 7.51 11.97 -3.40
C PHE A 93 6.95 12.80 -2.25
N GLY A 94 5.73 12.51 -1.80
CA GLY A 94 5.14 13.15 -0.62
C GLY A 94 5.98 12.94 0.64
N ALA A 95 6.52 11.75 0.85
CA ALA A 95 7.41 11.46 1.96
C ALA A 95 8.74 12.22 1.84
N ILE A 96 9.36 12.25 0.65
CA ILE A 96 10.60 13.02 0.42
C ILE A 96 10.38 14.50 0.73
N ILE A 97 9.32 15.10 0.19
CA ILE A 97 8.97 16.51 0.44
C ILE A 97 8.68 16.72 1.93
N GLY A 98 7.93 15.83 2.55
CA GLY A 98 7.61 15.91 3.98
C GLY A 98 8.85 15.88 4.86
N VAL A 99 9.84 15.03 4.54
CA VAL A 99 11.13 14.99 5.24
C VAL A 99 11.89 16.30 5.02
N ALA A 100 11.99 16.79 3.78
CA ALA A 100 12.70 18.03 3.48
C ALA A 100 12.08 19.24 4.20
N VAL A 101 10.76 19.39 4.16
CA VAL A 101 10.04 20.46 4.85
C VAL A 101 10.23 20.37 6.36
N ASN A 102 10.13 19.16 6.93
CA ASN A 102 10.35 18.99 8.37
C ASN A 102 11.76 19.40 8.78
N GLU A 103 12.77 19.10 7.97
CA GLU A 103 14.14 19.49 8.27
C GLU A 103 14.32 21.02 8.23
N VAL A 104 13.76 21.69 7.20
CA VAL A 104 13.78 23.15 7.09
C VAL A 104 13.04 23.81 8.26
N VAL A 105 11.85 23.33 8.61
CA VAL A 105 11.04 23.90 9.70
C VAL A 105 11.77 23.80 11.04
N LYS A 106 12.49 22.70 11.31
CA LYS A 106 13.32 22.58 12.52
C LYS A 106 14.44 23.61 12.59
N PHE A 107 15.01 24.06 11.47
CA PHE A 107 16.03 25.11 11.49
C PHE A 107 15.47 26.48 11.90
N PHE A 108 14.18 26.72 11.68
CA PHE A 108 13.51 27.97 12.04
C PHE A 108 12.79 27.93 13.39
N LYS A 109 12.82 26.80 14.10
CA LYS A 109 12.14 26.59 15.38
C LYS A 109 13.15 26.28 16.48
#